data_AF-A0A7C6XCG5-F1
#
_entry.id   AF-A0A7C6XCG5-F1
#
_cell.length_a   1.000
_cell.length_b   1.000
_cell.length_c   1.000
_cell.angle_alpha   90.00
_cell.angle_beta   90.00
_cell.angle_gamma   90.00
#
_symmetry.space_group_name_H-M   'P 1'
#
loop_
_entity.id
_entity.type
_entity.pdbx_description
1 polymer ?
#
loop_
_entity_poly.entity_id
_entity_poly.type
_entity_poly.pdbx_seq_one_letter_code
_entity_poly.pdbx_strand_id
1 'polypeptide(L)'
;IEVLQPNVQFFVKNNVKGIFEQGAYQSHGADMAYLKAYLLAKILWNPNCDMERHRREFLEGFYGKAAGAIDRYLRLRRAYVLEKGLHQKIWIHPESGHMPPELVAQANALFDEAERAVADDPEALYRVQVARLPIQYVQLTRVRPDFSKPWRIRGDSYGPEPDPAMAKVADQFFSICNQERVTHLSEGRFSPQQLHERVAPAIYGAKLVTLENDALRLRVAPLLGGRILTIEDKATGQELVSPAPPTASGFPYAGGSWEAAGFRKQKTGANASFRVEGPATSNQVTLVTTLSDGLELKRVIRLAGSGWTVETTVTNTADRPRAARLRSALDLAAGGEEVTLVAGGKELPLAIPADAWDARQTFAGDVLPREGWTLSLPTGRSVRCQVTGELQQASFAVRAGGPTVTIHLLTPEKSLPPKESLALTTAYTLGQAPKRDLVKRQRAGEEIVILPDEFSLFREGTLSGLHEDPTAPEGFAVRMVGETNEWATQWKIDHARVRPGATYEVSALVRFDLKGKEGGACTFGVYDTDMKTGACAGALAAADAKPGWQLVKFGRFKAEGQQFIWLAPAQNAENIGAVYVDRVFLRRVEE
;
A
#
# COMPACT_ATOMS: atom_id res chain seq x y z
N ILE A 1 27.96 -20.52 9.19
CA ILE A 1 29.45 -20.56 9.27
C ILE A 1 29.92 -21.98 9.52
N GLU A 2 29.45 -22.64 10.59
CA GLU A 2 29.98 -23.97 10.95
C GLU A 2 29.71 -25.11 9.96
N VAL A 3 28.71 -24.98 9.08
CA VAL A 3 28.45 -25.96 8.02
C VAL A 3 29.43 -25.86 6.85
N LEU A 4 30.20 -24.77 6.74
CA LEU A 4 31.08 -24.53 5.58
C LEU A 4 32.18 -25.60 5.48
N GLN A 5 32.88 -25.87 6.58
CA GLN A 5 33.98 -26.85 6.59
C GLN A 5 33.48 -28.29 6.37
N PRO A 6 32.44 -28.79 7.07
CA PRO A 6 31.86 -30.11 6.79
C PRO A 6 31.38 -30.27 5.34
N ASN A 7 30.80 -29.23 4.73
CA ASN A 7 30.37 -29.29 3.33
C ASN A 7 31.56 -29.44 2.37
N VAL A 8 32.63 -28.66 2.57
CA VAL A 8 33.85 -28.78 1.74
C VAL A 8 34.51 -30.15 1.93
N GLN A 9 34.63 -30.63 3.16
CA GLN A 9 35.14 -31.98 3.46
C GLN A 9 34.29 -33.07 2.79
N PHE A 10 32.96 -32.92 2.79
CA PHE A 10 32.05 -33.81 2.08
C PHE A 10 32.33 -33.81 0.57
N PHE A 11 32.50 -32.64 -0.07
CA PHE A 11 32.82 -32.56 -1.48
C PHE A 11 34.17 -33.20 -1.82
N VAL A 12 35.20 -32.97 -0.99
CA VAL A 12 36.51 -33.61 -1.12
C VAL A 12 36.39 -35.14 -1.03
N LYS A 13 35.66 -35.65 -0.03
CA LYS A 13 35.41 -37.09 0.14
C LYS A 13 34.70 -37.72 -1.06
N ASN A 14 33.91 -36.95 -1.79
CA ASN A 14 33.16 -37.38 -2.96
C ASN A 14 33.83 -37.02 -4.30
N ASN A 15 35.14 -36.76 -4.31
CA ASN A 15 35.94 -36.53 -5.52
C ASN A 15 35.52 -35.31 -6.37
N VAL A 16 34.84 -34.32 -5.78
CA VAL A 16 34.55 -33.05 -6.45
C VAL A 16 35.86 -32.36 -6.84
N LYS A 17 35.97 -31.92 -8.10
CA LYS A 17 37.23 -31.40 -8.68
C LYS A 17 37.40 -29.89 -8.53
N GLY A 18 36.32 -29.16 -8.25
CA GLY A 18 36.36 -27.72 -8.06
C GLY A 18 35.14 -27.24 -7.27
N ILE A 19 35.35 -26.23 -6.43
CA ILE A 19 34.31 -25.59 -5.64
C ILE A 19 34.39 -24.09 -5.93
N PHE A 20 33.25 -23.50 -6.31
CA PHE A 20 33.09 -22.07 -6.45
C PHE A 20 32.04 -21.61 -5.43
N GLU A 21 32.49 -20.85 -4.44
CA GLU A 21 31.63 -20.34 -3.37
C GLU A 21 31.08 -18.97 -3.75
N GLN A 22 29.76 -18.87 -3.88
CA GLN A 22 29.08 -17.61 -4.15
C GLN A 22 28.93 -16.81 -2.85
N GLY A 23 29.67 -15.71 -2.72
CA GLY A 23 29.50 -14.73 -1.64
C GLY A 23 28.35 -13.74 -1.92
N ALA A 24 28.20 -12.73 -1.06
CA ALA A 24 27.29 -11.61 -1.30
C ALA A 24 27.94 -10.57 -2.23
N TYR A 25 28.01 -10.87 -3.53
CA TYR A 25 28.76 -10.08 -4.52
C TYR A 25 27.98 -8.89 -5.12
N GLN A 26 26.69 -8.77 -4.82
CA GLN A 26 25.78 -7.81 -5.48
C GLN A 26 25.66 -6.46 -4.74
N SER A 27 26.14 -6.37 -3.50
CA SER A 27 26.05 -5.18 -2.65
C SER A 27 27.05 -5.27 -1.48
N HIS A 28 27.35 -4.13 -0.88
CA HIS A 28 28.14 -4.02 0.36
C HIS A 28 27.27 -4.27 1.61
N GLY A 29 27.88 -4.39 2.79
CA GLY A 29 27.16 -4.49 4.07
C GLY A 29 26.42 -5.82 4.33
N ALA A 30 26.75 -6.90 3.62
CA ALA A 30 26.12 -8.20 3.83
C ALA A 30 26.57 -8.88 5.14
N ASP A 31 25.67 -9.67 5.75
CA ASP A 31 25.88 -10.35 7.04
C ASP A 31 27.22 -11.10 7.09
N MET A 32 28.15 -10.58 7.90
CA MET A 32 29.45 -11.19 8.18
C MET A 32 30.24 -11.56 6.92
N ALA A 33 30.11 -10.77 5.85
CA ALA A 33 30.70 -11.05 4.54
C ALA A 33 32.22 -11.29 4.61
N TYR A 34 32.95 -10.40 5.29
CA TYR A 34 34.41 -10.51 5.43
C TYR A 34 34.83 -11.76 6.22
N LEU A 35 34.15 -12.06 7.32
CA LEU A 35 34.43 -13.27 8.11
C LEU A 35 34.16 -14.54 7.30
N LYS A 36 33.02 -14.59 6.60
CA LYS A 36 32.66 -15.76 5.77
C LYS A 36 33.66 -15.95 4.63
N ALA A 37 34.05 -14.89 3.94
CA ALA A 37 35.05 -14.94 2.87
C ALA A 37 36.44 -15.39 3.39
N TYR A 38 36.87 -14.85 4.53
CA TYR A 38 38.12 -15.24 5.17
C TYR A 38 38.13 -16.73 5.54
N LEU A 39 37.08 -17.21 6.21
CA LEU A 39 36.98 -18.61 6.62
C LEU A 39 36.90 -19.55 5.41
N LEU A 40 36.11 -19.20 4.39
CA LEU A 40 36.06 -19.97 3.14
C LEU A 40 37.43 -20.05 2.46
N ALA A 41 38.19 -18.96 2.41
CA ALA A 41 39.53 -18.98 1.85
C ALA A 41 40.47 -19.94 2.61
N LYS A 42 40.38 -20.00 3.95
CA LYS A 42 41.14 -20.96 4.76
C LYS A 42 40.71 -22.40 4.51
N ILE A 43 39.40 -22.65 4.47
CA ILE A 43 38.81 -23.99 4.30
C ILE A 43 39.10 -24.54 2.90
N LEU A 44 38.97 -23.72 1.84
CA LEU A 44 39.24 -24.14 0.46
C LEU A 44 40.73 -24.43 0.23
N TRP A 45 41.62 -23.76 0.97
CA TRP A 45 43.05 -24.06 0.95
C TRP A 45 43.39 -25.34 1.73
N ASN A 46 42.82 -25.50 2.92
CA ASN A 46 42.99 -26.68 3.75
C ASN A 46 41.66 -27.06 4.45
N PRO A 47 40.93 -28.07 3.95
CA PRO A 47 39.66 -28.50 4.52
C PRO A 47 39.74 -28.98 5.98
N ASN A 48 40.94 -29.30 6.48
CA ASN A 48 41.18 -29.78 7.84
C ASN A 48 41.84 -28.70 8.74
N CYS A 49 41.78 -27.41 8.34
CA CYS A 49 42.29 -26.32 9.17
C CYS A 49 41.53 -26.18 10.50
N ASP A 50 42.18 -25.59 11.50
CA ASP A 50 41.53 -25.21 12.77
C ASP A 50 40.64 -23.98 12.55
N MET A 51 39.35 -24.23 12.28
CA MET A 51 38.36 -23.21 11.96
C MET A 51 38.03 -22.32 13.18
N GLU A 52 38.09 -22.87 14.40
CA GLU A 52 37.86 -22.10 15.63
C GLU A 52 38.99 -21.10 15.87
N ARG A 53 40.25 -21.51 15.68
CA ARG A 53 41.40 -20.62 15.72
C ARG A 53 41.28 -19.50 14.68
N HIS A 54 40.98 -19.84 13.43
CA HIS A 54 40.85 -18.84 12.36
C HIS A 54 39.70 -17.86 12.60
N ARG A 55 38.55 -18.32 13.15
CA ARG A 55 37.47 -17.39 13.54
C ARG A 55 37.95 -16.44 14.62
N ARG A 56 38.59 -16.94 15.68
CA ARG A 56 39.10 -16.11 16.78
C ARG A 56 40.11 -15.07 16.27
N GLU A 57 41.12 -15.51 15.51
CA GLU A 57 42.14 -14.63 14.92
C GLU A 57 41.51 -13.53 14.06
N PHE A 58 40.51 -13.87 13.23
CA PHE A 58 39.79 -12.88 12.45
C PHE A 58 39.02 -11.89 13.32
N LEU A 59 38.24 -12.39 14.30
CA LEU A 59 37.41 -11.51 15.14
C LEU A 59 38.28 -10.54 15.96
N GLU A 60 39.37 -11.03 16.55
CA GLU A 60 40.33 -10.22 17.30
C GLU A 60 41.01 -9.18 16.41
N GLY A 61 41.49 -9.58 15.23
CA GLY A 61 42.16 -8.65 14.31
C GLY A 61 41.23 -7.66 13.62
N PHE A 62 39.98 -8.05 13.35
CA PHE A 62 39.04 -7.24 12.57
C PHE A 62 38.14 -6.35 13.44
N TYR A 63 37.72 -6.82 14.62
CA TYR A 63 36.84 -6.08 15.53
C TYR A 63 37.53 -5.63 16.83
N GLY A 64 38.79 -5.99 17.07
CA GLY A 64 39.54 -5.56 18.24
C GLY A 64 38.84 -5.93 19.55
N LYS A 65 38.65 -4.95 20.43
CA LYS A 65 38.01 -5.14 21.75
C LYS A 65 36.56 -5.63 21.66
N ALA A 66 35.89 -5.46 20.51
CA ALA A 66 34.54 -5.96 20.28
C ALA A 66 34.46 -7.46 19.93
N ALA A 67 35.59 -8.13 19.68
CA ALA A 67 35.63 -9.52 19.20
C ALA A 67 34.80 -10.50 20.04
N GLY A 68 34.88 -10.40 21.37
CA GLY A 68 34.15 -11.28 22.28
C GLY A 68 32.63 -11.11 22.19
N ALA A 69 32.15 -9.87 22.05
CA ALA A 69 30.72 -9.60 21.91
C ALA A 69 30.18 -10.09 20.55
N ILE A 70 30.94 -9.92 19.47
CA ILE A 70 30.59 -10.43 18.14
C ILE A 70 30.56 -11.97 18.13
N ASP A 71 31.54 -12.66 18.74
CA ASP A 71 31.54 -14.13 18.82
C ASP A 71 30.31 -14.65 19.58
N ARG A 72 29.95 -14.01 20.71
CA ARG A 72 28.74 -14.35 21.46
C ARG A 72 27.47 -14.16 20.63
N TYR A 73 27.38 -13.11 19.81
CA TYR A 73 26.26 -12.91 18.90
C TYR A 73 26.15 -14.04 17.86
N LEU A 74 27.27 -14.43 17.25
CA LEU A 74 27.31 -15.53 16.28
C LEU A 74 26.85 -16.85 16.90
N ARG A 75 27.32 -17.14 18.12
CA ARG A 75 26.94 -18.35 18.87
C ARG A 75 25.48 -18.33 19.31
N LEU A 76 24.99 -17.18 19.75
CA LEU A 76 23.59 -16.97 20.15
C LEU A 76 22.63 -17.31 18.99
N ARG A 77 22.85 -16.73 17.81
CA ARG A 77 22.03 -17.02 16.63
C ARG A 77 22.06 -18.48 16.23
N ARG A 78 23.25 -19.09 16.27
CA ARG A 78 23.42 -20.50 15.97
C ARG A 78 22.66 -21.39 16.94
N ALA A 79 22.83 -21.18 18.23
CA ALA A 79 22.20 -21.98 19.28
C ALA A 79 20.67 -22.01 19.08
N TYR A 80 20.09 -20.84 18.83
CA TYR A 80 18.67 -20.71 18.56
C TYR A 80 18.21 -21.51 17.32
N VAL A 81 18.93 -21.39 16.19
CA VAL A 81 18.58 -22.13 14.96
C VAL A 81 18.65 -23.65 15.17
N LEU A 82 19.64 -24.14 15.91
CA LEU A 82 19.80 -25.57 16.20
C LEU A 82 18.75 -26.08 17.19
N GLU A 83 18.50 -25.36 18.28
CA GLU A 83 17.51 -25.73 19.30
C GLU A 83 16.11 -25.83 18.68
N LYS A 84 15.75 -24.88 17.81
CA LYS A 84 14.44 -24.83 17.16
C LYS A 84 14.34 -25.69 15.89
N GLY A 85 15.43 -26.37 15.47
CA GLY A 85 15.44 -27.18 14.25
C GLY A 85 15.08 -26.39 12.99
N LEU A 86 15.44 -25.11 12.92
CA LEU A 86 15.00 -24.22 11.84
C LEU A 86 15.76 -24.53 10.55
N HIS A 87 15.06 -25.09 9.56
CA HIS A 87 15.60 -25.28 8.23
C HIS A 87 15.45 -24.01 7.38
N GLN A 88 16.58 -23.43 7.00
CA GLN A 88 16.67 -22.19 6.23
C GLN A 88 16.86 -22.50 4.73
N LYS A 89 15.87 -22.14 3.90
CA LYS A 89 15.95 -22.26 2.43
C LYS A 89 16.77 -21.12 1.82
N ILE A 90 17.06 -21.18 0.52
CA ILE A 90 17.78 -20.10 -0.19
C ILE A 90 17.00 -18.76 -0.22
N TRP A 91 15.68 -18.79 0.00
CA TRP A 91 14.83 -17.61 0.14
C TRP A 91 14.09 -17.66 1.47
N ILE A 92 14.29 -16.65 2.33
CA ILE A 92 13.70 -16.59 3.66
C ILE A 92 13.19 -15.18 3.92
N HIS A 93 11.95 -15.10 4.39
CA HIS A 93 11.38 -13.83 4.81
C HIS A 93 11.94 -13.43 6.20
N PRO A 94 12.16 -12.13 6.50
CA PRO A 94 12.58 -11.66 7.83
C PRO A 94 11.67 -12.11 8.99
N GLU A 95 10.46 -12.60 8.69
CA GLU A 95 9.47 -13.10 9.65
C GLU A 95 9.41 -14.63 9.76
N SER A 96 10.32 -15.37 9.12
CA SER A 96 10.36 -16.84 9.19
C SER A 96 10.86 -17.40 10.54
N GLY A 97 10.68 -16.67 11.64
CA GLY A 97 10.93 -17.16 13.01
C GLY A 97 12.40 -17.28 13.44
N HIS A 98 13.37 -16.98 12.56
CA HIS A 98 14.81 -17.16 12.84
C HIS A 98 15.46 -16.04 13.66
N MET A 99 14.73 -14.94 13.90
CA MET A 99 15.15 -13.81 14.74
C MET A 99 13.95 -13.30 15.55
N PRO A 100 13.40 -14.05 16.52
CA PRO A 100 12.26 -13.58 17.32
C PRO A 100 12.61 -12.33 18.15
N PRO A 101 11.62 -11.57 18.67
CA PRO A 101 11.86 -10.32 19.41
C PRO A 101 12.90 -10.45 20.53
N GLU A 102 12.89 -11.55 21.27
CA GLU A 102 13.80 -11.82 22.38
C GLU A 102 15.24 -11.99 21.90
N LEU A 103 15.43 -12.66 20.76
CA LEU A 103 16.75 -12.84 20.14
C LEU A 103 17.28 -11.52 19.55
N VAL A 104 16.39 -10.70 18.98
CA VAL A 104 16.73 -9.34 18.52
C VAL A 104 17.17 -8.46 19.68
N ALA A 105 16.49 -8.53 20.82
CA ALA A 105 16.87 -7.77 22.02
C ALA A 105 18.24 -8.20 22.55
N GLN A 106 18.49 -9.51 22.67
CA GLN A 106 19.79 -10.04 23.09
C GLN A 106 20.92 -9.68 22.11
N ALA A 107 20.65 -9.77 20.80
CA ALA A 107 21.61 -9.34 19.79
C ALA A 107 21.93 -7.86 19.90
N ASN A 108 20.92 -6.98 20.06
CA ASN A 108 21.13 -5.56 20.25
C ASN A 108 21.98 -5.26 21.50
N ALA A 109 21.75 -5.94 22.62
CA ALA A 109 22.57 -5.77 23.83
C ALA A 109 24.05 -6.12 23.60
N LEU A 110 24.32 -7.20 22.85
CA LEU A 110 25.69 -7.58 22.47
C LEU A 110 26.33 -6.56 21.52
N PHE A 111 25.57 -5.98 20.60
CA PHE A 111 26.09 -4.92 19.73
C PHE A 111 26.30 -3.60 20.47
N ASP A 112 25.45 -3.26 21.44
CA ASP A 112 25.66 -2.09 22.31
C ASP A 112 26.92 -2.25 23.18
N GLU A 113 27.21 -3.47 23.64
CA GLU A 113 28.47 -3.81 24.30
C GLU A 113 29.67 -3.69 23.34
N ALA A 114 29.55 -4.26 22.13
CA ALA A 114 30.58 -4.20 21.11
C ALA A 114 30.94 -2.76 20.75
N GLU A 115 29.95 -1.92 20.42
CA GLU A 115 30.15 -0.51 20.07
C GLU A 115 30.80 0.27 21.21
N ARG A 116 30.39 0.03 22.47
CA ARG A 116 31.01 0.66 23.65
C ARG A 116 32.47 0.26 23.83
N ALA A 117 32.82 -1.01 23.56
CA ALA A 117 34.18 -1.51 23.72
C ALA A 117 35.19 -0.89 22.74
N VAL A 118 34.71 -0.36 21.61
CA VAL A 118 35.53 0.25 20.55
C VAL A 118 35.14 1.71 20.26
N ALA A 119 34.49 2.39 21.21
CA ALA A 119 34.01 3.76 21.00
C ALA A 119 35.13 4.75 20.61
N ASP A 120 36.35 4.53 21.10
CA ASP A 120 37.54 5.35 20.81
C ASP A 120 38.34 4.84 19.59
N ASP A 121 37.86 3.81 18.89
CA ASP A 121 38.45 3.26 17.66
C ASP A 121 37.42 3.40 16.51
N PRO A 122 37.47 4.49 15.73
CA PRO A 122 36.48 4.76 14.69
C PRO A 122 36.40 3.68 13.61
N GLU A 123 37.52 2.99 13.32
CA GLU A 123 37.54 1.95 12.29
C GLU A 123 36.87 0.66 12.78
N ALA A 124 37.21 0.22 14.00
CA ALA A 124 36.55 -0.92 14.61
C ALA A 124 35.06 -0.64 14.89
N LEU A 125 34.73 0.56 15.37
CA LEU A 125 33.34 0.99 15.59
C LEU A 125 32.52 0.91 14.30
N TYR A 126 33.06 1.43 13.20
CA TYR A 126 32.41 1.36 11.89
C TYR A 126 32.15 -0.09 11.47
N ARG A 127 33.14 -0.99 11.61
CA ARG A 127 32.98 -2.42 11.29
C ARG A 127 31.89 -3.07 12.14
N VAL A 128 31.81 -2.75 13.44
CA VAL A 128 30.75 -3.23 14.33
C VAL A 128 29.37 -2.73 13.87
N GLN A 129 29.25 -1.46 13.49
CA GLN A 129 28.00 -0.88 13.00
C GLN A 129 27.55 -1.51 11.68
N VAL A 130 28.47 -1.79 10.75
CA VAL A 130 28.17 -2.55 9.52
C VAL A 130 27.68 -3.96 9.86
N ALA A 131 28.31 -4.65 10.82
CA ALA A 131 27.88 -5.97 11.26
C ALA A 131 26.50 -5.97 11.95
N ARG A 132 26.03 -4.83 12.45
CA ARG A 132 24.71 -4.66 13.08
C ARG A 132 23.56 -4.53 12.07
N LEU A 133 23.85 -4.11 10.83
CA LEU A 133 22.84 -3.84 9.79
C LEU A 133 21.78 -4.96 9.62
N PRO A 134 22.12 -6.27 9.62
CA PRO A 134 21.10 -7.31 9.47
C PRO A 134 20.07 -7.34 10.59
N ILE A 135 20.44 -6.97 11.82
CA ILE A 135 19.53 -6.93 12.98
C ILE A 135 18.57 -5.75 12.83
N GLN A 136 19.11 -4.57 12.49
CA GLN A 136 18.32 -3.37 12.26
C GLN A 136 17.39 -3.54 11.06
N TYR A 137 17.85 -4.21 9.99
CA TYR A 137 16.99 -4.56 8.84
C TYR A 137 15.80 -5.43 9.26
N VAL A 138 16.00 -6.41 10.15
CA VAL A 138 14.90 -7.20 10.71
C VAL A 138 13.94 -6.32 11.51
N GLN A 139 14.44 -5.36 12.30
CA GLN A 139 13.59 -4.42 13.05
C GLN A 139 12.77 -3.53 12.10
N LEU A 140 13.40 -2.91 11.10
CA LEU A 140 12.76 -2.00 10.15
C LEU A 140 11.74 -2.72 9.26
N THR A 141 12.05 -3.94 8.81
CA THR A 141 11.12 -4.73 7.98
C THR A 141 9.87 -5.16 8.74
N ARG A 142 9.91 -5.18 10.07
CA ARG A 142 8.79 -5.48 10.97
C ARG A 142 8.01 -4.25 11.40
N VAL A 143 8.50 -3.04 11.11
CA VAL A 143 7.71 -1.84 11.33
C VAL A 143 6.42 -1.96 10.54
N ARG A 144 5.31 -1.83 11.25
CA ARG A 144 3.97 -1.69 10.70
C ARG A 144 3.42 -0.37 11.20
N PRO A 145 2.74 0.40 10.35
CA PRO A 145 1.95 1.52 10.85
C PRO A 145 0.99 1.03 11.95
N ASP A 146 1.08 1.62 13.14
CA ASP A 146 0.10 1.37 14.19
C ASP A 146 -1.16 2.17 13.90
N PHE A 147 -2.11 1.54 13.21
CA PHE A 147 -3.37 2.16 12.82
C PHE A 147 -4.36 2.33 13.98
N SER A 148 -4.05 1.79 15.17
CA SER A 148 -4.83 2.07 16.37
C SER A 148 -4.55 3.47 16.94
N LYS A 149 -3.41 4.08 16.56
CA LYS A 149 -3.00 5.41 17.00
C LYS A 149 -3.48 6.49 16.02
N PRO A 150 -3.84 7.68 16.53
CA PRO A 150 -4.24 8.78 15.67
C PRO A 150 -3.05 9.28 14.85
N TRP A 151 -3.23 9.36 13.53
CA TRP A 151 -2.33 10.10 12.67
C TRP A 151 -2.71 11.58 12.70
N ARG A 152 -1.72 12.45 12.85
CA ARG A 152 -1.94 13.89 12.97
C ARG A 152 -0.94 14.65 12.12
N ILE A 153 -1.35 15.83 11.68
CA ILE A 153 -0.42 16.78 11.08
C ILE A 153 0.28 17.53 12.21
N ARG A 154 1.61 17.48 12.23
CA ARG A 154 2.49 18.21 13.14
C ARG A 154 3.51 18.98 12.29
N GLY A 155 3.33 20.29 12.18
CA GLY A 155 4.14 21.13 11.29
C GLY A 155 4.00 20.68 9.84
N ASP A 156 5.10 20.20 9.26
CA ASP A 156 5.23 19.68 7.91
C ASP A 156 5.25 18.14 7.86
N SER A 157 4.78 17.43 8.89
CA SER A 157 4.72 15.96 8.90
C SER A 157 3.31 15.45 9.19
N TYR A 158 2.91 14.37 8.54
CA TYR A 158 1.67 13.63 8.79
C TYR A 158 1.97 12.17 9.14
N GLY A 159 1.68 11.76 10.36
CA GLY A 159 2.07 10.43 10.83
C GLY A 159 1.60 10.09 12.24
N PRO A 160 1.93 8.89 12.74
CA PRO A 160 1.82 8.58 14.16
C PRO A 160 2.83 9.43 14.95
N GLU A 161 2.66 9.52 16.27
CA GLU A 161 3.72 10.09 17.11
C GLU A 161 5.02 9.28 16.93
N PRO A 162 6.15 9.90 16.55
CA PRO A 162 7.39 9.17 16.34
C PRO A 162 7.87 8.48 17.61
N ASP A 163 8.27 7.21 17.49
CA ASP A 163 9.00 6.50 18.55
C ASP A 163 10.49 6.86 18.46
N PRO A 164 11.06 7.59 19.44
CA PRO A 164 12.46 8.00 19.39
C PRO A 164 13.45 6.83 19.31
N ALA A 165 13.11 5.68 19.90
CA ALA A 165 13.97 4.50 19.86
C ALA A 165 14.02 3.90 18.45
N MET A 166 12.88 3.79 17.78
CA MET A 166 12.81 3.31 16.41
C MET A 166 13.42 4.31 15.41
N ALA A 167 13.20 5.61 15.61
CA ALA A 167 13.82 6.66 14.81
C ALA A 167 15.36 6.55 14.86
N LYS A 168 15.94 6.37 16.07
CA LYS A 168 17.38 6.16 16.23
C LYS A 168 17.89 4.93 15.48
N VAL A 169 17.16 3.81 15.54
CA VAL A 169 17.52 2.59 14.80
C VAL A 169 17.51 2.83 13.29
N ALA A 170 16.48 3.50 12.78
CA ALA A 170 16.34 3.82 11.37
C ALA A 170 17.44 4.79 10.90
N ASP A 171 17.70 5.86 11.66
CA ASP A 171 18.74 6.85 11.35
C ASP A 171 20.13 6.20 11.28
N GLN A 172 20.46 5.36 12.27
CA GLN A 172 21.70 4.59 12.26
C GLN A 172 21.80 3.66 11.05
N PHE A 173 20.75 2.88 10.77
CA PHE A 173 20.73 1.96 9.65
C PHE A 173 20.97 2.67 8.31
N PHE A 174 20.19 3.72 8.02
CA PHE A 174 20.32 4.43 6.74
C PHE A 174 21.63 5.20 6.62
N SER A 175 22.14 5.77 7.72
CA SER A 175 23.46 6.41 7.75
C SER A 175 24.58 5.42 7.42
N ILE A 176 24.57 4.24 8.06
CA ILE A 176 25.60 3.22 7.83
C ILE A 176 25.45 2.58 6.44
N CYS A 177 24.22 2.35 5.95
CA CYS A 177 24.01 1.91 4.57
C CYS A 177 24.61 2.87 3.56
N ASN A 178 24.46 4.19 3.78
CA ASN A 178 25.05 5.20 2.91
C ASN A 178 26.59 5.20 2.98
N GLN A 179 27.15 5.13 4.19
CA GLN A 179 28.61 5.08 4.40
C GLN A 179 29.25 3.83 3.77
N GLU A 180 28.61 2.67 3.94
CA GLU A 180 29.03 1.37 3.39
C GLU A 180 28.68 1.21 1.90
N ARG A 181 27.99 2.20 1.31
CA ARG A 181 27.57 2.18 -0.11
C ARG A 181 26.73 0.95 -0.45
N VAL A 182 25.82 0.58 0.44
CA VAL A 182 24.85 -0.50 0.21
C VAL A 182 23.96 -0.11 -0.96
N THR A 183 24.00 -0.89 -2.04
CA THR A 183 23.22 -0.61 -3.26
C THR A 183 21.91 -1.37 -3.28
N HIS A 184 21.91 -2.60 -2.77
CA HIS A 184 20.75 -3.48 -2.72
C HIS A 184 20.70 -4.28 -1.41
N LEU A 185 19.48 -4.56 -0.95
CA LEU A 185 19.12 -5.35 0.22
C LEU A 185 18.54 -6.73 -0.16
N SER A 186 18.30 -6.97 -1.45
CA SER A 186 17.88 -8.26 -2.01
C SER A 186 18.35 -8.40 -3.46
N GLU A 187 18.39 -9.64 -3.99
CA GLU A 187 18.78 -9.89 -5.39
C GLU A 187 17.84 -9.24 -6.41
N GLY A 188 16.58 -8.99 -6.00
CA GLY A 188 15.61 -8.21 -6.76
C GLY A 188 15.92 -6.72 -6.84
N ARG A 189 17.12 -6.29 -6.43
CA ARG A 189 17.61 -4.91 -6.42
C ARG A 189 16.79 -3.96 -5.54
N PHE A 190 16.19 -4.47 -4.47
CA PHE A 190 15.51 -3.63 -3.48
C PHE A 190 16.52 -2.72 -2.77
N SER A 191 16.41 -1.41 -2.84
CA SER A 191 17.44 -0.48 -2.33
C SER A 191 17.14 0.00 -0.90
N PRO A 192 18.15 0.49 -0.16
CA PRO A 192 17.94 1.19 1.12
C PRO A 192 16.97 2.36 1.01
N GLN A 193 17.00 3.11 -0.10
CA GLN A 193 16.05 4.19 -0.34
C GLN A 193 14.60 3.68 -0.43
N GLN A 194 14.36 2.57 -1.13
CA GLN A 194 13.03 1.98 -1.20
C GLN A 194 12.55 1.45 0.16
N LEU A 195 13.46 0.93 1.00
CA LEU A 195 13.13 0.59 2.38
C LEU A 195 12.76 1.83 3.19
N HIS A 196 13.55 2.91 3.07
CA HIS A 196 13.27 4.18 3.74
C HIS A 196 11.87 4.70 3.37
N GLU A 197 11.56 4.78 2.08
CA GLU A 197 10.25 5.19 1.58
C GLU A 197 9.11 4.33 2.15
N ARG A 198 9.34 3.02 2.32
CA ARG A 198 8.35 2.09 2.89
C ARG A 198 8.10 2.31 4.38
N VAL A 199 9.14 2.60 5.16
CA VAL A 199 9.04 2.64 6.63
C VAL A 199 8.91 4.05 7.19
N ALA A 200 9.40 5.07 6.48
CA ALA A 200 9.46 6.45 6.95
C ALA A 200 8.08 7.01 7.37
N PRO A 201 6.97 6.81 6.63
CA PRO A 201 5.67 7.28 7.07
C PRO A 201 5.23 6.72 8.43
N ALA A 202 5.65 5.49 8.77
CA ALA A 202 5.31 4.85 10.04
C ALA A 202 6.27 5.24 11.19
N ILE A 203 7.52 5.61 10.88
CA ILE A 203 8.54 5.93 11.88
C ILE A 203 8.58 7.44 12.18
N TYR A 204 8.66 8.25 11.13
CA TYR A 204 8.85 9.71 11.23
C TYR A 204 7.57 10.50 10.89
N GLY A 205 6.62 9.86 10.21
CA GLY A 205 5.54 10.52 9.49
C GLY A 205 5.95 10.91 8.06
N ALA A 206 4.96 11.03 7.20
CA ALA A 206 5.14 11.48 5.83
C ALA A 206 5.36 13.00 5.82
N LYS A 207 6.50 13.43 5.28
CA LYS A 207 6.77 14.86 5.06
C LYS A 207 5.76 15.45 4.07
N LEU A 208 5.31 16.66 4.36
CA LEU A 208 4.33 17.43 3.63
C LEU A 208 4.99 18.61 2.93
N VAL A 209 4.51 18.93 1.74
CA VAL A 209 4.75 20.20 1.06
C VAL A 209 3.50 21.05 1.23
N THR A 210 3.65 22.25 1.79
CA THR A 210 2.53 23.19 1.98
C THR A 210 2.53 24.22 0.86
N LEU A 211 1.41 24.30 0.13
CA LEU A 211 1.12 25.42 -0.76
C LEU A 211 0.06 26.29 -0.10
N GLU A 212 0.28 27.59 0.00
CA GLU A 212 -0.62 28.50 0.69
C GLU A 212 -0.64 29.89 0.06
N ASN A 213 -1.83 30.48 0.00
CA ASN A 213 -2.07 31.89 -0.30
C ASN A 213 -3.12 32.45 0.68
N ASP A 214 -3.72 33.60 0.39
CA ASP A 214 -4.72 34.21 1.27
C ASP A 214 -6.04 33.42 1.34
N ALA A 215 -6.39 32.67 0.29
CA ALA A 215 -7.67 31.98 0.18
C ALA A 215 -7.60 30.52 0.65
N LEU A 216 -6.53 29.81 0.32
CA LEU A 216 -6.43 28.36 0.46
C LEU A 216 -5.08 27.92 1.03
N ARG A 217 -5.10 26.79 1.76
CA ARG A 217 -3.90 26.03 2.12
C ARG A 217 -4.05 24.58 1.68
N LEU A 218 -3.11 24.11 0.87
CA LEU A 218 -3.02 22.73 0.40
C LEU A 218 -1.82 22.06 1.07
N ARG A 219 -2.02 20.84 1.59
CA ARG A 219 -0.92 20.02 2.10
C ARG A 219 -0.76 18.79 1.23
N VAL A 220 0.38 18.68 0.57
CA VAL A 220 0.71 17.61 -0.38
C VAL A 220 1.64 16.62 0.30
N ALA A 221 1.39 15.31 0.19
CA ALA A 221 2.18 14.25 0.82
C ALA A 221 2.90 13.39 -0.25
N PRO A 222 4.15 13.73 -0.65
CA PRO A 222 4.90 13.00 -1.67
C PRO A 222 4.99 11.48 -1.45
N LEU A 223 5.27 11.05 -0.20
CA LEU A 223 5.40 9.62 0.14
C LEU A 223 4.07 8.86 0.24
N LEU A 224 2.93 9.56 0.18
CA LEU A 224 1.61 8.95 0.22
C LEU A 224 0.93 9.06 -1.14
N GLY A 225 1.56 8.62 -2.23
CA GLY A 225 0.98 8.73 -3.57
C GLY A 225 0.99 10.16 -4.13
N GLY A 226 1.82 11.05 -3.58
CA GLY A 226 1.85 12.46 -3.97
C GLY A 226 0.57 13.23 -3.64
N ARG A 227 -0.36 12.65 -2.87
CA ARG A 227 -1.72 13.17 -2.74
C ARG A 227 -1.78 14.58 -2.16
N ILE A 228 -2.75 15.37 -2.60
CA ILE A 228 -3.22 16.52 -1.83
C ILE A 228 -4.02 15.94 -0.66
N LEU A 229 -3.38 15.91 0.50
CA LEU A 229 -3.91 15.31 1.73
C LEU A 229 -5.00 16.17 2.36
N THR A 230 -4.80 17.49 2.35
CA THR A 230 -5.79 18.45 2.85
C THR A 230 -5.91 19.66 1.94
N ILE A 231 -7.10 20.27 1.95
CA ILE A 231 -7.41 21.54 1.28
C ILE A 231 -8.25 22.36 2.26
N GLU A 232 -7.65 23.38 2.85
CA GLU A 232 -8.29 24.27 3.82
C GLU A 232 -8.78 25.54 3.10
N ASP A 233 -10.06 25.87 3.28
CA ASP A 233 -10.63 27.18 2.96
C ASP A 233 -10.37 28.14 4.13
N LYS A 234 -9.36 29.01 3.98
CA LYS A 234 -8.90 29.90 5.05
C LYS A 234 -9.94 30.94 5.47
N ALA A 235 -10.89 31.27 4.59
CA ALA A 235 -11.92 32.24 4.91
C ALA A 235 -12.95 31.69 5.91
N THR A 236 -13.18 30.37 5.91
CA THR A 236 -14.18 29.72 6.79
C THR A 236 -13.54 28.81 7.83
N GLY A 237 -12.27 28.43 7.66
CA GLY A 237 -11.60 27.38 8.42
C GLY A 237 -12.09 25.97 8.07
N GLN A 238 -12.88 25.80 7.00
CA GLN A 238 -13.37 24.50 6.57
C GLN A 238 -12.29 23.71 5.85
N GLU A 239 -12.08 22.45 6.24
CA GLU A 239 -11.32 21.49 5.45
C GLU A 239 -12.22 20.90 4.34
N LEU A 240 -11.99 21.33 3.10
CA LEU A 240 -12.66 20.82 1.90
C LEU A 240 -12.18 19.41 1.55
N VAL A 241 -10.96 19.07 1.91
CA VAL A 241 -10.39 17.72 1.80
C VAL A 241 -9.74 17.42 3.14
N SER A 242 -10.08 16.28 3.74
CA SER A 242 -9.55 15.86 5.04
C SER A 242 -8.79 14.53 4.92
N PRO A 243 -7.80 14.27 5.79
CA PRO A 243 -7.15 12.97 5.84
C PRO A 243 -8.17 11.87 6.17
N ALA A 244 -8.08 10.73 5.49
CA ALA A 244 -8.91 9.59 5.82
C ALA A 244 -8.58 9.07 7.25
N PRO A 245 -9.58 8.58 8.01
CA PRO A 245 -9.34 8.00 9.32
C PRO A 245 -8.50 6.71 9.20
N PRO A 246 -7.73 6.32 10.24
CA PRO A 246 -6.96 5.06 10.25
C PRO A 246 -7.78 3.79 9.99
N THR A 247 -9.10 3.84 10.21
CA THR A 247 -10.04 2.76 9.92
C THR A 247 -10.42 2.64 8.43
N ALA A 248 -10.11 3.65 7.62
CA ALA A 248 -10.47 3.67 6.20
C ALA A 248 -9.73 2.58 5.41
N SER A 249 -10.45 1.95 4.47
CA SER A 249 -9.85 0.99 3.53
C SER A 249 -8.73 1.67 2.73
N GLY A 250 -7.55 1.05 2.68
CA GLY A 250 -6.39 1.57 1.97
C GLY A 250 -5.56 2.61 2.73
N PHE A 251 -5.88 2.92 3.99
CA PHE A 251 -5.04 3.79 4.83
C PHE A 251 -3.59 3.28 4.94
N PRO A 252 -2.55 4.14 4.95
CA PRO A 252 -2.59 5.61 4.94
C PRO A 252 -2.76 6.23 3.54
N TYR A 253 -2.99 5.41 2.52
CA TYR A 253 -3.17 5.82 1.13
C TYR A 253 -4.65 6.03 0.75
N ALA A 254 -5.50 6.35 1.72
CA ALA A 254 -6.93 6.62 1.53
C ALA A 254 -7.23 8.13 1.51
N GLY A 255 -8.29 8.54 0.82
CA GLY A 255 -8.73 9.95 0.78
C GLY A 255 -7.87 10.86 -0.09
N GLY A 256 -8.22 12.14 -0.12
CA GLY A 256 -7.43 13.21 -0.73
C GLY A 256 -7.63 13.36 -2.24
N SER A 257 -6.69 14.03 -2.89
CA SER A 257 -6.60 14.10 -4.35
C SER A 257 -5.35 13.40 -4.88
N TRP A 258 -5.55 12.37 -5.70
CA TRP A 258 -4.50 11.48 -6.18
C TRP A 258 -4.78 10.99 -7.61
N GLU A 259 -3.74 10.44 -8.22
CA GLU A 259 -3.75 10.00 -9.61
C GLU A 259 -3.01 8.68 -9.70
N ALA A 260 -3.49 7.88 -10.64
CA ALA A 260 -2.88 6.63 -11.01
C ALA A 260 -2.64 6.61 -12.50
N ALA A 261 -1.60 5.89 -12.90
CA ALA A 261 -1.26 5.61 -14.27
C ALA A 261 -1.02 4.12 -14.45
N GLY A 262 -1.57 3.54 -15.52
CA GLY A 262 -1.29 2.17 -15.91
C GLY A 262 -2.48 1.42 -16.51
N PHE A 263 -2.22 0.16 -16.87
CA PHE A 263 -3.18 -0.77 -17.45
C PHE A 263 -3.64 -1.78 -16.38
N ARG A 264 -4.96 -1.91 -16.16
CA ARG A 264 -5.63 -2.86 -15.23
C ARG A 264 -5.24 -2.79 -13.74
N LYS A 265 -4.11 -2.18 -13.37
CA LYS A 265 -3.69 -1.95 -11.97
C LYS A 265 -4.13 -0.56 -11.54
N GLN A 266 -5.10 -0.50 -10.63
CA GLN A 266 -5.87 0.73 -10.42
C GLN A 266 -5.23 1.73 -9.46
N LYS A 267 -4.23 1.28 -8.68
CA LYS A 267 -3.52 2.10 -7.70
C LYS A 267 -2.04 2.30 -8.04
N THR A 268 -1.60 1.93 -9.25
CA THR A 268 -0.23 2.18 -9.70
C THR A 268 -0.04 3.69 -9.85
N GLY A 269 0.75 4.29 -8.94
CA GLY A 269 0.82 5.75 -8.75
C GLY A 269 0.14 6.21 -7.45
N ALA A 270 -1.10 5.80 -7.19
CA ALA A 270 -1.86 6.23 -6.00
C ALA A 270 -1.22 5.81 -4.65
N ASN A 271 -0.43 4.74 -4.66
CA ASN A 271 0.35 4.25 -3.51
C ASN A 271 1.87 4.40 -3.71
N ALA A 272 2.31 5.12 -4.74
CA ALA A 272 3.73 5.29 -5.05
C ALA A 272 4.37 6.41 -4.21
N SER A 273 5.69 6.34 -4.05
CA SER A 273 6.48 7.42 -3.49
C SER A 273 6.87 8.39 -4.60
N PHE A 274 6.53 9.66 -4.46
CA PHE A 274 6.94 10.69 -5.40
C PHE A 274 8.17 11.45 -4.89
N ARG A 275 9.09 11.75 -5.81
CA ARG A 275 10.15 12.74 -5.59
C ARG A 275 9.60 14.13 -5.91
N VAL A 276 9.95 15.13 -5.11
CA VAL A 276 9.75 16.54 -5.46
C VAL A 276 10.82 16.96 -6.46
N GLU A 277 10.41 17.44 -7.63
CA GLU A 277 11.30 17.91 -8.68
C GLU A 277 11.47 19.45 -8.61
N GLY A 278 12.71 19.89 -8.38
CA GLY A 278 13.02 21.30 -8.13
C GLY A 278 12.59 21.78 -6.74
N PRO A 279 12.80 23.06 -6.41
CA PRO A 279 12.28 23.64 -5.17
C PRO A 279 10.77 23.81 -5.26
N ALA A 280 10.04 23.40 -4.22
CA ALA A 280 8.64 23.80 -4.05
C ALA A 280 8.58 25.28 -3.68
N THR A 281 7.59 26.00 -4.23
CA THR A 281 7.26 27.38 -3.84
C THR A 281 6.01 27.37 -2.97
N SER A 282 5.62 28.53 -2.45
CA SER A 282 4.35 28.67 -1.70
C SER A 282 3.11 28.38 -2.56
N ASN A 283 3.21 28.35 -3.89
CA ASN A 283 2.05 28.18 -4.76
C ASN A 283 2.21 27.05 -5.79
N GLN A 284 3.32 26.30 -5.79
CA GLN A 284 3.57 25.26 -6.75
C GLN A 284 4.47 24.14 -6.21
N VAL A 285 4.14 22.90 -6.58
CA VAL A 285 5.03 21.74 -6.44
C VAL A 285 4.95 20.84 -7.68
N THR A 286 6.10 20.29 -8.07
CA THR A 286 6.19 19.27 -9.12
C THR A 286 6.59 17.94 -8.47
N LEU A 287 5.85 16.88 -8.76
CA LEU A 287 6.06 15.54 -8.23
C LEU A 287 6.32 14.58 -9.39
N VAL A 288 7.31 13.69 -9.25
CA VAL A 288 7.64 12.68 -10.26
C VAL A 288 7.85 11.31 -9.61
N THR A 289 7.32 10.26 -10.22
CA THR A 289 7.61 8.86 -9.86
C THR A 289 7.73 7.99 -11.11
N THR A 290 8.68 7.05 -11.09
CA THR A 290 8.76 5.98 -12.08
C THR A 290 8.02 4.76 -11.56
N LEU A 291 7.14 4.19 -12.39
CA LEU A 291 6.32 3.02 -12.07
C LEU A 291 7.04 1.74 -12.52
N SER A 292 6.69 0.62 -11.90
CA SER A 292 7.38 -0.67 -12.10
C SER A 292 7.31 -1.21 -13.54
N ASP A 293 6.39 -0.72 -14.36
CA ASP A 293 6.19 -1.14 -15.74
C ASP A 293 6.91 -0.25 -16.77
N GLY A 294 7.65 0.77 -16.33
CA GLY A 294 8.38 1.69 -17.21
C GLY A 294 7.54 2.88 -17.69
N LEU A 295 6.42 3.16 -17.02
CA LEU A 295 5.74 4.46 -17.13
C LEU A 295 6.31 5.42 -16.07
N GLU A 296 6.41 6.70 -16.41
CA GLU A 296 6.70 7.78 -15.46
C GLU A 296 5.46 8.64 -15.29
N LEU A 297 5.09 8.93 -14.04
CA LEU A 297 3.98 9.80 -13.71
C LEU A 297 4.53 11.11 -13.13
N LYS A 298 4.17 12.21 -13.77
CA LYS A 298 4.50 13.58 -13.36
C LYS A 298 3.22 14.31 -13.00
N ARG A 299 3.23 15.00 -11.85
CA ARG A 299 2.16 15.88 -11.40
C ARG A 299 2.69 17.26 -11.13
N VAL A 300 1.93 18.25 -11.55
CA VAL A 300 2.23 19.65 -11.34
C VAL A 300 1.03 20.28 -10.66
N ILE A 301 1.17 20.60 -9.38
CA ILE A 301 0.11 21.18 -8.56
C ILE A 301 0.38 22.67 -8.42
N ARG A 302 -0.60 23.51 -8.75
CA ARG A 302 -0.52 24.97 -8.62
C ARG A 302 -1.68 25.52 -7.84
N LEU A 303 -1.42 26.56 -7.07
CA LEU A 303 -2.38 27.32 -6.29
C LEU A 303 -2.48 28.74 -6.86
N ALA A 304 -3.70 29.19 -7.18
CA ALA A 304 -3.93 30.53 -7.72
C ALA A 304 -5.32 31.06 -7.32
N GLY A 305 -5.37 32.21 -6.65
CA GLY A 305 -6.62 32.77 -6.12
C GLY A 305 -7.34 31.76 -5.22
N SER A 306 -8.64 31.57 -5.46
CA SER A 306 -9.47 30.56 -4.77
C SER A 306 -9.47 29.20 -5.48
N GLY A 307 -8.53 28.94 -6.38
CA GLY A 307 -8.46 27.73 -7.18
C GLY A 307 -7.12 27.03 -7.13
N TRP A 308 -7.11 25.78 -7.57
CA TRP A 308 -5.90 24.98 -7.74
C TRP A 308 -5.99 24.17 -9.03
N THR A 309 -4.85 23.93 -9.65
CA THR A 309 -4.75 23.10 -10.85
C THR A 309 -3.88 21.89 -10.56
N VAL A 310 -4.26 20.74 -11.10
CA VAL A 310 -3.44 19.53 -11.11
C VAL A 310 -3.27 19.08 -12.54
N GLU A 311 -2.08 19.29 -13.08
CA GLU A 311 -1.68 18.79 -14.38
C GLU A 311 -0.93 17.48 -14.18
N THR A 312 -1.46 16.41 -14.75
CA THR A 312 -0.89 15.07 -14.65
C THR A 312 -0.50 14.56 -16.02
N THR A 313 0.74 14.11 -16.15
CA THR A 313 1.29 13.54 -17.38
C THR A 313 1.86 12.17 -17.09
N VAL A 314 1.49 11.18 -17.88
CA VAL A 314 2.15 9.87 -17.93
C VAL A 314 2.99 9.76 -19.19
N THR A 315 4.25 9.40 -19.05
CA THR A 315 5.21 9.23 -20.15
C THR A 315 5.72 7.81 -20.18
N ASN A 316 5.80 7.20 -21.36
CA ASN A 316 6.43 5.89 -21.51
C ASN A 316 7.96 6.03 -21.56
N THR A 317 8.66 5.60 -20.50
CA THR A 317 10.13 5.63 -20.43
C THR A 317 10.75 4.28 -20.80
N ALA A 318 9.95 3.27 -21.14
CA ALA A 318 10.45 1.99 -21.64
C ALA A 318 10.84 2.08 -23.13
N ASP A 319 11.60 1.10 -23.58
CA ASP A 319 12.05 0.92 -24.97
C ASP A 319 11.00 0.27 -25.89
N ARG A 320 9.80 -0.03 -25.36
CA ARG A 320 8.69 -0.66 -26.08
C ARG A 320 7.36 0.03 -25.78
N PRO A 321 6.34 -0.11 -26.64
CA PRO A 321 5.02 0.45 -26.37
C PRO A 321 4.43 -0.04 -25.04
N ARG A 322 3.74 0.87 -24.33
CA ARG A 322 3.07 0.60 -23.05
C ARG A 322 1.64 1.10 -23.08
N ALA A 323 0.70 0.24 -22.69
CA ALA A 323 -0.67 0.67 -22.44
C ALA A 323 -0.69 1.60 -21.23
N ALA A 324 -1.29 2.77 -21.38
CA ALA A 324 -1.41 3.77 -20.35
C ALA A 324 -2.82 4.38 -20.36
N ARG A 325 -3.26 4.74 -19.17
CA ARG A 325 -4.49 5.47 -18.89
C ARG A 325 -4.25 6.28 -17.62
N LEU A 326 -4.79 7.50 -17.58
CA LEU A 326 -4.79 8.31 -16.37
C LEU A 326 -6.12 8.17 -15.65
N ARG A 327 -6.04 8.04 -14.33
CA ARG A 327 -7.17 8.19 -13.41
C ARG A 327 -6.86 9.31 -12.45
N SER A 328 -7.80 10.22 -12.29
CA SER A 328 -7.77 11.25 -11.25
C SER A 328 -8.88 10.99 -10.25
N ALA A 329 -8.59 11.17 -8.97
CA ALA A 329 -9.56 11.11 -7.90
C ALA A 329 -9.49 12.37 -7.02
N LEU A 330 -10.64 12.77 -6.48
CA LEU A 330 -10.75 13.83 -5.49
C LEU A 330 -11.87 13.48 -4.50
N ASP A 331 -11.53 13.41 -3.22
CA ASP A 331 -12.49 13.21 -2.12
C ASP A 331 -12.74 14.53 -1.40
N LEU A 332 -13.94 15.11 -1.57
CA LEU A 332 -14.36 16.35 -0.94
C LEU A 332 -15.22 16.08 0.29
N ALA A 333 -14.91 16.74 1.41
CA ALA A 333 -15.80 16.82 2.56
C ALA A 333 -17.04 17.63 2.17
N ALA A 334 -18.15 16.94 1.93
CA ALA A 334 -19.40 17.56 1.49
C ALA A 334 -20.08 18.34 2.63
N GLY A 335 -19.81 17.95 3.88
CA GLY A 335 -20.42 18.53 5.08
C GLY A 335 -21.89 18.15 5.29
N GLY A 336 -22.57 17.66 4.26
CA GLY A 336 -23.93 17.11 4.28
C GLY A 336 -24.19 16.23 3.05
N GLU A 337 -25.33 15.54 3.05
CA GLU A 337 -25.67 14.53 2.05
C GLU A 337 -26.31 15.11 0.77
N GLU A 338 -26.76 16.36 0.83
CA GLU A 338 -27.52 17.01 -0.26
C GLU A 338 -26.63 17.82 -1.19
N VAL A 339 -25.90 17.09 -2.03
CA VAL A 339 -25.00 17.69 -3.00
C VAL A 339 -25.73 17.85 -4.32
N THR A 340 -25.54 19.00 -4.97
CA THR A 340 -26.06 19.25 -6.31
C THR A 340 -24.91 19.26 -7.30
N LEU A 341 -25.03 18.48 -8.37
CA LEU A 341 -24.08 18.45 -9.49
C LEU A 341 -24.68 19.20 -10.69
N VAL A 342 -23.95 20.15 -11.23
CA VAL A 342 -24.24 20.75 -12.54
C VAL A 342 -23.22 20.23 -13.55
N ALA A 343 -23.69 19.48 -14.54
CA ALA A 343 -22.87 18.82 -15.55
C ALA A 343 -23.63 18.79 -16.89
N GLY A 344 -22.96 19.12 -18.01
CA GLY A 344 -23.58 19.12 -19.33
C GLY A 344 -24.80 20.04 -19.45
N GLY A 345 -24.81 21.16 -18.72
CA GLY A 345 -25.93 22.11 -18.67
C GLY A 345 -27.15 21.64 -17.88
N LYS A 346 -27.08 20.48 -17.21
CA LYS A 346 -28.16 19.93 -16.39
C LYS A 346 -27.79 19.99 -14.92
N GLU A 347 -28.78 20.33 -14.10
CA GLU A 347 -28.70 20.21 -12.65
C GLU A 347 -29.22 18.84 -12.22
N LEU A 348 -28.38 18.09 -11.49
CA LEU A 348 -28.61 16.72 -11.10
C LEU A 348 -28.41 16.61 -9.58
N PRO A 349 -29.42 16.19 -8.81
CA PRO A 349 -29.23 15.94 -7.38
C PRO A 349 -28.37 14.69 -7.19
N LEU A 350 -27.31 14.83 -6.40
CA LEU A 350 -26.61 13.72 -5.75
C LEU A 350 -27.22 13.55 -4.36
N ALA A 351 -28.53 13.35 -4.29
CA ALA A 351 -29.23 13.13 -3.04
C ALA A 351 -29.23 11.64 -2.75
N ILE A 352 -28.67 11.24 -1.60
CA ILE A 352 -28.73 9.84 -1.20
C ILE A 352 -30.17 9.48 -0.82
N PRO A 353 -30.75 8.40 -1.39
CA PRO A 353 -32.05 7.87 -0.96
C PRO A 353 -32.10 7.60 0.55
N ALA A 354 -33.30 7.63 1.13
CA ALA A 354 -33.47 7.48 2.59
C ALA A 354 -33.00 6.10 3.11
N ASP A 355 -33.07 5.09 2.24
CA ASP A 355 -32.75 3.68 2.46
C ASP A 355 -31.36 3.27 1.93
N ALA A 356 -30.60 4.19 1.33
CA ALA A 356 -29.28 3.91 0.75
C ALA A 356 -28.14 4.54 1.58
N TRP A 357 -26.90 4.07 1.40
CA TRP A 357 -25.71 4.69 2.01
C TRP A 357 -24.92 5.60 1.06
N ASP A 358 -25.24 5.58 -0.22
CA ASP A 358 -24.57 6.37 -1.24
C ASP A 358 -25.51 6.70 -2.41
N ALA A 359 -25.11 7.68 -3.21
CA ALA A 359 -25.72 7.98 -4.49
C ALA A 359 -24.62 8.34 -5.49
N ARG A 360 -24.81 7.94 -6.74
CA ARG A 360 -23.80 8.10 -7.79
C ARG A 360 -24.40 8.59 -9.10
N GLN A 361 -23.63 9.40 -9.81
CA GLN A 361 -23.87 9.78 -11.20
C GLN A 361 -22.61 9.48 -12.02
N THR A 362 -22.76 8.72 -13.09
CA THR A 362 -21.65 8.33 -13.97
C THR A 362 -21.98 8.75 -15.40
N PHE A 363 -21.01 9.42 -16.04
CA PHE A 363 -21.11 9.94 -17.40
C PHE A 363 -20.05 9.27 -18.27
N ALA A 364 -20.44 8.85 -19.48
CA ALA A 364 -19.57 8.29 -20.50
C ALA A 364 -20.13 8.61 -21.90
N GLY A 365 -19.33 8.45 -22.94
CA GLY A 365 -19.77 8.71 -24.32
C GLY A 365 -20.24 10.15 -24.54
N ASP A 366 -21.41 10.32 -25.16
CA ASP A 366 -21.92 11.63 -25.60
C ASP A 366 -22.40 12.52 -24.44
N VAL A 367 -22.65 11.96 -23.26
CA VAL A 367 -23.12 12.71 -22.08
C VAL A 367 -21.98 13.16 -21.15
N LEU A 368 -20.72 12.99 -21.57
CA LEU A 368 -19.56 13.42 -20.77
C LEU A 368 -19.54 14.94 -20.55
N PRO A 369 -19.32 15.42 -19.31
CA PRO A 369 -19.20 16.83 -19.01
C PRO A 369 -17.83 17.39 -19.43
N ARG A 370 -17.59 17.49 -20.74
CA ARG A 370 -16.30 17.93 -21.33
C ARG A 370 -15.93 19.37 -20.97
N GLU A 371 -16.94 20.25 -20.90
CA GLU A 371 -16.79 21.65 -20.48
C GLU A 371 -16.64 21.81 -18.95
N GLY A 372 -16.50 20.70 -18.22
CA GLY A 372 -16.41 20.67 -16.77
C GLY A 372 -17.75 20.57 -16.06
N TRP A 373 -17.71 20.76 -14.75
CA TRP A 373 -18.82 20.52 -13.83
C TRP A 373 -18.73 21.42 -12.61
N THR A 374 -19.83 21.58 -11.89
CA THR A 374 -19.87 22.30 -10.61
C THR A 374 -20.59 21.48 -9.57
N LEU A 375 -19.99 21.34 -8.39
CA LEU A 375 -20.63 20.77 -7.21
C LEU A 375 -21.02 21.90 -6.27
N SER A 376 -22.28 21.93 -5.83
CA SER A 376 -22.74 22.78 -4.73
C SER A 376 -22.81 21.94 -3.47
N LEU A 377 -22.03 22.31 -2.46
CA LEU A 377 -21.92 21.62 -1.18
C LEU A 377 -22.87 22.26 -0.15
N PRO A 378 -23.51 21.44 0.71
CA PRO A 378 -24.36 21.93 1.80
C PRO A 378 -23.72 22.97 2.71
N THR A 379 -22.40 22.99 2.83
CA THR A 379 -21.67 23.96 3.67
C THR A 379 -21.76 25.41 3.17
N GLY A 380 -22.32 25.64 1.99
CA GLY A 380 -22.41 26.95 1.35
C GLY A 380 -21.26 27.24 0.39
N ARG A 381 -20.43 26.23 0.08
CA ARG A 381 -19.37 26.32 -0.91
C ARG A 381 -19.75 25.62 -2.20
N SER A 382 -19.27 26.14 -3.33
CA SER A 382 -19.29 25.41 -4.60
C SER A 382 -17.87 25.11 -5.06
N VAL A 383 -17.68 23.97 -5.71
CA VAL A 383 -16.43 23.59 -6.36
C VAL A 383 -16.70 23.41 -7.84
N ARG A 384 -16.19 24.33 -8.66
CA ARG A 384 -16.22 24.19 -10.12
C ARG A 384 -14.92 23.51 -10.56
N CYS A 385 -15.03 22.58 -11.50
CA CYS A 385 -13.89 21.96 -12.16
C CYS A 385 -13.97 22.19 -13.66
N GLN A 386 -12.84 22.50 -14.28
CA GLN A 386 -12.62 22.46 -15.72
C GLN A 386 -11.62 21.34 -16.00
N VAL A 387 -11.90 20.52 -17.03
CA VAL A 387 -11.06 19.38 -17.41
C VAL A 387 -10.48 19.65 -18.78
N THR A 388 -9.17 19.50 -18.92
CA THR A 388 -8.48 19.61 -20.21
C THR A 388 -7.75 18.30 -20.50
N GLY A 389 -8.00 17.74 -21.68
CA GLY A 389 -7.55 16.41 -22.08
C GLY A 389 -8.71 15.51 -22.52
N GLU A 390 -8.39 14.32 -23.02
CA GLU A 390 -9.42 13.36 -23.41
C GLU A 390 -9.99 12.65 -22.17
N LEU A 391 -11.30 12.74 -22.00
CA LEU A 391 -12.05 12.06 -20.95
C LEU A 391 -12.90 10.95 -21.56
N GLN A 392 -12.88 9.77 -20.93
CA GLN A 392 -13.73 8.63 -21.27
C GLN A 392 -14.89 8.46 -20.28
N GLN A 393 -14.64 8.75 -19.00
CA GLN A 393 -15.63 8.58 -17.94
C GLN A 393 -15.44 9.65 -16.85
N ALA A 394 -16.56 10.14 -16.30
CA ALA A 394 -16.60 10.91 -15.06
C ALA A 394 -17.62 10.28 -14.12
N SER A 395 -17.26 10.03 -12.86
CA SER A 395 -18.18 9.52 -11.84
C SER A 395 -18.14 10.40 -10.60
N PHE A 396 -19.31 10.64 -10.02
CA PHE A 396 -19.51 11.44 -8.82
C PHE A 396 -20.32 10.61 -7.84
N ALA A 397 -19.75 10.31 -6.68
CA ALA A 397 -20.38 9.50 -5.66
C ALA A 397 -20.42 10.26 -4.34
N VAL A 398 -21.61 10.44 -3.77
CA VAL A 398 -21.77 10.95 -2.39
C VAL A 398 -22.01 9.78 -1.46
N ARG A 399 -21.37 9.78 -0.29
CA ARG A 399 -21.50 8.72 0.73
C ARG A 399 -22.06 9.29 2.04
N ALA A 400 -22.84 8.51 2.79
CA ALA A 400 -23.27 8.84 4.15
C ALA A 400 -22.20 8.54 5.21
N GLY A 401 -22.49 8.84 6.47
CA GLY A 401 -21.64 8.42 7.60
C GLY A 401 -20.36 9.25 7.76
N GLY A 402 -20.37 10.47 7.21
CA GLY A 402 -19.21 11.35 7.07
C GLY A 402 -19.20 11.92 5.66
N PRO A 403 -20.20 12.76 5.31
CA PRO A 403 -20.55 13.00 3.92
C PRO A 403 -19.37 13.45 3.08
N THR A 404 -18.99 12.60 2.14
CA THR A 404 -17.86 12.80 1.23
C THR A 404 -18.37 12.64 -0.19
N VAL A 405 -17.96 13.55 -1.07
CA VAL A 405 -18.17 13.41 -2.51
C VAL A 405 -16.85 12.98 -3.14
N THR A 406 -16.82 11.76 -3.65
CA THR A 406 -15.72 11.21 -4.42
C THR A 406 -15.96 11.48 -5.90
N ILE A 407 -15.00 12.14 -6.55
CA ILE A 407 -14.99 12.33 -8.01
C ILE A 407 -13.91 11.44 -8.60
N HIS A 408 -14.27 10.66 -9.63
CA HIS A 408 -13.33 9.92 -10.46
C HIS A 408 -13.40 10.38 -11.91
N LEU A 409 -12.24 10.71 -12.48
CA LEU A 409 -12.07 11.03 -13.89
C LEU A 409 -11.14 10.02 -14.54
N LEU A 410 -11.50 9.55 -15.72
CA LEU A 410 -10.79 8.49 -16.41
C LEU A 410 -10.55 8.89 -17.87
N THR A 411 -9.31 8.87 -18.32
CA THR A 411 -8.99 9.07 -19.74
C THR A 411 -9.27 7.80 -20.55
N PRO A 412 -9.36 7.87 -21.88
CA PRO A 412 -9.26 6.67 -22.70
C PRO A 412 -7.93 5.96 -22.47
N GLU A 413 -7.92 4.65 -22.72
CA GLU A 413 -6.68 3.89 -22.81
C GLU A 413 -5.96 4.18 -24.13
N LYS A 414 -4.64 4.36 -24.06
CA LYS A 414 -3.78 4.50 -25.23
C LYS A 414 -2.57 3.60 -25.09
N SER A 415 -2.15 2.99 -26.20
CA SER A 415 -0.82 2.39 -26.30
C SER A 415 0.16 3.51 -26.61
N LEU A 416 1.00 3.87 -25.63
CA LEU A 416 2.02 4.91 -25.77
C LEU A 416 3.30 4.30 -26.34
N PRO A 417 3.77 4.73 -27.53
CA PRO A 417 5.12 4.44 -27.98
C PRO A 417 6.19 4.95 -26.99
N PRO A 418 7.45 4.47 -27.08
CA PRO A 418 8.54 5.02 -26.28
C PRO A 418 8.61 6.54 -26.37
N LYS A 419 8.77 7.21 -25.22
CA LYS A 419 8.84 8.67 -25.03
C LYS A 419 7.54 9.45 -25.27
N GLU A 420 6.48 8.79 -25.76
CA GLU A 420 5.17 9.43 -25.92
C GLU A 420 4.47 9.59 -24.57
N SER A 421 3.56 10.58 -24.51
CA SER A 421 2.89 10.97 -23.28
C SER A 421 1.38 11.13 -23.44
N LEU A 422 0.66 10.96 -22.34
CA LEU A 422 -0.76 11.25 -22.19
C LEU A 422 -0.91 12.21 -21.00
N ALA A 423 -1.76 13.23 -21.12
CA ALA A 423 -1.97 14.21 -20.08
C ALA A 423 -3.46 14.43 -19.76
N LEU A 424 -3.73 14.79 -18.50
CA LEU A 424 -5.02 15.22 -18.00
C LEU A 424 -4.79 16.38 -17.03
N THR A 425 -5.47 17.49 -17.25
CA THR A 425 -5.45 18.65 -16.33
C THR A 425 -6.82 18.86 -15.72
N THR A 426 -6.86 19.03 -14.41
CA THR A 426 -8.05 19.45 -13.66
C THR A 426 -7.79 20.81 -13.03
N ALA A 427 -8.67 21.77 -13.28
CA ALA A 427 -8.59 23.11 -12.72
C ALA A 427 -9.84 23.35 -11.86
N TYR A 428 -9.65 23.44 -10.55
CA TYR A 428 -10.70 23.64 -9.57
C TYR A 428 -10.77 25.10 -9.14
N THR A 429 -11.97 25.59 -8.87
CA THR A 429 -12.19 26.93 -8.31
C THR A 429 -13.27 26.86 -7.24
N LEU A 430 -12.95 27.40 -6.06
CA LEU A 430 -13.89 27.53 -4.96
C LEU A 430 -14.77 28.76 -5.18
N GLY A 431 -16.08 28.55 -5.09
CA GLY A 431 -17.11 29.57 -5.14
C GLY A 431 -18.06 29.51 -3.94
N GLN A 432 -19.16 30.24 -4.04
CA GLN A 432 -20.25 30.23 -3.07
C GLN A 432 -21.42 29.37 -3.59
N ALA A 433 -22.17 28.79 -2.67
CA ALA A 433 -23.44 28.11 -2.92
C ALA A 433 -24.43 28.47 -1.81
N PRO A 434 -25.75 28.31 -2.04
CA PRO A 434 -26.72 28.41 -0.96
C PRO A 434 -26.37 27.40 0.15
N LYS A 435 -26.20 27.90 1.37
CA LYS A 435 -26.02 27.04 2.55
C LYS A 435 -27.31 26.28 2.79
N ARG A 436 -27.21 24.97 3.02
CA ARG A 436 -28.34 24.10 3.35
C ARG A 436 -28.20 23.63 4.79
N ASP A 437 -29.33 23.35 5.43
CA ASP A 437 -29.30 22.73 6.74
C ASP A 437 -28.65 21.36 6.65
N LEU A 438 -27.75 21.08 7.59
CA LEU A 438 -27.04 19.81 7.63
C LEU A 438 -28.01 18.74 8.16
N VAL A 439 -28.76 18.14 7.25
CA VAL A 439 -29.63 17.02 7.59
C VAL A 439 -28.75 15.78 7.81
N LYS A 440 -28.49 15.45 9.07
CA LYS A 440 -27.99 14.12 9.44
C LYS A 440 -29.18 13.17 9.46
N ARG A 441 -29.38 12.43 8.37
CA ARG A 441 -30.40 11.39 8.33
C ARG A 441 -29.96 10.25 9.23
N GLN A 442 -30.76 9.90 10.24
CA GLN A 442 -30.59 8.62 10.90
C GLN A 442 -30.95 7.53 9.90
N ARG A 443 -29.92 6.88 9.36
CA ARG A 443 -30.10 5.66 8.59
C ARG A 443 -29.93 4.51 9.56
N ALA A 444 -31.04 3.99 10.05
CA ALA A 444 -31.00 2.63 10.56
C ALA A 444 -30.47 1.77 9.41
N GLY A 445 -29.36 1.05 9.64
CA GLY A 445 -28.66 0.30 8.60
C GLY A 445 -29.52 -0.84 8.05
N GLU A 446 -30.53 -0.55 7.25
CA GLU A 446 -31.34 -1.56 6.61
C GLU A 446 -30.53 -2.27 5.54
N GLU A 447 -29.78 -1.55 4.72
CA GLU A 447 -28.87 -2.13 3.71
C GLU A 447 -27.64 -1.24 3.49
N ILE A 448 -26.43 -1.77 3.74
CA ILE A 448 -25.15 -1.10 3.49
C ILE A 448 -24.56 -1.67 2.20
N VAL A 449 -24.17 -0.81 1.26
CA VAL A 449 -23.54 -1.23 -0.01
C VAL A 449 -22.05 -0.91 0.02
N ILE A 450 -21.22 -1.92 -0.26
CA ILE A 450 -19.78 -1.79 -0.40
C ILE A 450 -19.44 -1.90 -1.89
N LEU A 451 -18.78 -0.89 -2.43
CA LEU A 451 -18.48 -0.75 -3.86
C LEU A 451 -17.10 -1.30 -4.24
N PRO A 452 -16.82 -1.54 -5.54
CA PRO A 452 -15.58 -2.18 -5.96
C PRO A 452 -14.31 -1.45 -5.49
N ASP A 453 -14.35 -0.12 -5.42
CA ASP A 453 -13.23 0.74 -5.03
C ASP A 453 -12.93 0.73 -3.53
N GLU A 454 -13.84 0.20 -2.71
CA GLU A 454 -13.70 0.10 -1.25
C GLU A 454 -13.02 -1.20 -0.81
N PHE A 455 -12.93 -2.20 -1.69
CA PHE A 455 -12.30 -3.48 -1.35
C PHE A 455 -10.79 -3.37 -1.17
N SER A 456 -10.29 -4.10 -0.18
CA SER A 456 -8.88 -4.47 -0.07
C SER A 456 -8.60 -5.67 -0.98
N LEU A 457 -7.70 -5.49 -1.94
CA LEU A 457 -7.41 -6.48 -2.98
C LEU A 457 -6.07 -7.16 -2.72
N PHE A 458 -6.08 -8.46 -2.47
CA PHE A 458 -4.86 -9.22 -2.21
C PHE A 458 -4.13 -9.55 -3.51
N ARG A 459 -2.83 -9.21 -3.57
CA ARG A 459 -1.99 -9.33 -4.78
C ARG A 459 -2.65 -8.71 -6.01
N GLU A 460 -3.08 -7.45 -5.85
CA GLU A 460 -3.71 -6.66 -6.92
C GLU A 460 -2.82 -6.62 -8.18
N GLY A 461 -3.44 -6.84 -9.34
CA GLY A 461 -2.78 -6.97 -10.63
C GLY A 461 -2.17 -8.34 -10.92
N THR A 462 -2.30 -9.30 -10.00
CA THR A 462 -1.89 -10.70 -10.21
C THR A 462 -3.03 -11.66 -9.92
N LEU A 463 -3.59 -11.63 -8.70
CA LEU A 463 -4.69 -12.53 -8.31
C LEU A 463 -6.05 -11.84 -8.38
N SER A 464 -6.11 -10.58 -7.96
CA SER A 464 -7.32 -9.75 -8.08
C SER A 464 -7.02 -8.39 -8.70
N GLY A 465 -8.04 -7.63 -9.04
CA GLY A 465 -7.90 -6.28 -9.56
C GLY A 465 -9.21 -5.78 -10.14
N LEU A 466 -9.48 -4.50 -10.03
CA LEU A 466 -10.64 -3.92 -10.67
C LEU A 466 -10.48 -3.91 -12.20
N HIS A 467 -11.49 -4.42 -12.89
CA HIS A 467 -11.52 -4.71 -14.31
C HIS A 467 -12.71 -3.99 -14.95
N GLU A 468 -12.49 -3.37 -16.11
CA GLU A 468 -13.57 -2.79 -16.89
C GLU A 468 -14.57 -3.86 -17.31
N ASP A 469 -15.82 -3.57 -17.06
CA ASP A 469 -16.92 -4.43 -17.42
C ASP A 469 -18.12 -3.53 -17.70
N PRO A 470 -18.39 -3.18 -18.96
CA PRO A 470 -19.54 -2.35 -19.32
C PRO A 470 -20.88 -2.95 -18.90
N THR A 471 -20.92 -4.25 -18.57
CA THR A 471 -22.11 -4.91 -18.05
C THR A 471 -22.24 -4.80 -16.53
N ALA A 472 -21.16 -4.44 -15.83
CA ALA A 472 -21.23 -4.08 -14.42
C ALA A 472 -21.96 -2.75 -14.27
N PRO A 473 -22.78 -2.57 -13.21
CA PRO A 473 -23.45 -1.30 -12.95
C PRO A 473 -22.52 -0.08 -12.93
N GLU A 474 -21.28 -0.23 -12.45
CA GLU A 474 -20.28 0.84 -12.37
C GLU A 474 -19.40 0.97 -13.62
N GLY A 475 -19.60 0.11 -14.62
CA GLY A 475 -18.70 -0.04 -15.76
C GLY A 475 -17.37 -0.74 -15.43
N PHE A 476 -17.20 -1.18 -14.18
CA PHE A 476 -16.07 -1.98 -13.70
C PHE A 476 -16.45 -2.83 -12.49
N ALA A 477 -15.70 -3.89 -12.23
CA ALA A 477 -15.88 -4.79 -11.08
C ALA A 477 -14.54 -5.38 -10.64
N VAL A 478 -14.44 -5.92 -9.42
CA VAL A 478 -13.25 -6.68 -9.00
C VAL A 478 -13.23 -8.00 -9.74
N ARG A 479 -12.18 -8.26 -10.52
CA ARG A 479 -11.90 -9.56 -11.11
C ARG A 479 -10.91 -10.33 -10.24
N MET A 480 -11.19 -11.59 -9.95
CA MET A 480 -10.30 -12.55 -9.32
C MET A 480 -10.02 -13.70 -10.29
N VAL A 481 -8.76 -14.11 -10.43
CA VAL A 481 -8.33 -15.20 -11.34
C VAL A 481 -8.83 -16.56 -10.87
N GLY A 482 -9.28 -17.44 -11.78
CA GLY A 482 -9.83 -18.74 -11.43
C GLY A 482 -8.83 -19.72 -10.79
N GLU A 483 -7.53 -19.49 -10.97
CA GLU A 483 -6.41 -20.36 -10.55
C GLU A 483 -6.07 -20.25 -9.05
N THR A 484 -6.79 -19.44 -8.28
CA THR A 484 -6.49 -19.19 -6.86
C THR A 484 -7.62 -19.64 -5.95
N ASN A 485 -7.28 -19.94 -4.70
CA ASN A 485 -8.20 -20.10 -3.57
C ASN A 485 -7.96 -19.06 -2.46
N GLU A 486 -7.14 -18.04 -2.75
CA GLU A 486 -6.81 -16.96 -1.83
C GLU A 486 -8.01 -16.03 -1.64
N TRP A 487 -8.12 -15.43 -0.45
CA TRP A 487 -9.13 -14.42 -0.10
C TRP A 487 -8.83 -13.10 -0.82
N ALA A 488 -9.01 -13.11 -2.13
CA ALA A 488 -8.45 -12.13 -3.04
C ALA A 488 -9.19 -10.78 -3.03
N THR A 489 -10.43 -10.77 -2.54
CA THR A 489 -11.26 -9.59 -2.30
C THR A 489 -11.71 -9.57 -0.85
N GLN A 490 -11.41 -8.50 -0.13
CA GLN A 490 -11.74 -8.36 1.29
C GLN A 490 -12.32 -6.99 1.61
N TRP A 491 -13.16 -6.90 2.63
CA TRP A 491 -13.59 -5.62 3.20
C TRP A 491 -13.64 -5.72 4.72
N LYS A 492 -12.87 -4.87 5.41
CA LYS A 492 -12.94 -4.77 6.88
C LYS A 492 -14.24 -4.10 7.27
N ILE A 493 -14.94 -4.67 8.26
CA ILE A 493 -16.18 -4.09 8.76
C ILE A 493 -15.89 -2.70 9.33
N ASP A 494 -16.52 -1.69 8.73
CA ASP A 494 -16.48 -0.32 9.22
C ASP A 494 -17.53 -0.13 10.32
N HIS A 495 -17.07 -0.04 11.57
CA HIS A 495 -17.92 0.18 12.74
C HIS A 495 -18.67 1.52 12.74
N ALA A 496 -18.32 2.47 11.86
CA ALA A 496 -19.11 3.68 11.65
C ALA A 496 -20.38 3.42 10.81
N ARG A 497 -20.42 2.34 10.03
CA ARG A 497 -21.51 2.00 9.10
C ARG A 497 -22.45 0.92 9.65
N VAL A 498 -21.97 0.06 10.56
CA VAL A 498 -22.77 -0.99 11.20
C VAL A 498 -23.20 -0.59 12.61
N ARG A 499 -24.34 -1.14 13.07
CA ARG A 499 -24.77 -1.02 14.47
C ARG A 499 -24.06 -2.10 15.29
N PRO A 500 -23.28 -1.75 16.34
CA PRO A 500 -22.64 -2.72 17.20
C PRO A 500 -23.65 -3.71 17.78
N GLY A 501 -23.35 -5.01 17.68
CA GLY A 501 -24.18 -6.09 18.20
C GLY A 501 -25.42 -6.45 17.37
N ALA A 502 -25.67 -5.75 16.25
CA ALA A 502 -26.76 -6.12 15.33
C ALA A 502 -26.33 -7.24 14.37
N THR A 503 -27.31 -8.05 13.94
CA THR A 503 -27.13 -9.11 12.96
C THR A 503 -27.39 -8.61 11.54
N TYR A 504 -26.50 -8.95 10.61
CA TYR A 504 -26.57 -8.57 9.20
C TYR A 504 -26.52 -9.80 8.29
N GLU A 505 -27.38 -9.85 7.27
CA GLU A 505 -27.27 -10.75 6.12
C GLU A 505 -26.31 -10.16 5.08
N VAL A 506 -25.31 -10.94 4.68
CA VAL A 506 -24.30 -10.53 3.69
C VAL A 506 -24.60 -11.19 2.35
N SER A 507 -24.54 -10.43 1.27
CA SER A 507 -24.61 -10.94 -0.09
C SER A 507 -23.72 -10.15 -1.04
N ALA A 508 -23.38 -10.70 -2.21
CA ALA A 508 -22.57 -10.03 -3.22
C ALA A 508 -23.18 -10.18 -4.60
N LEU A 509 -23.12 -9.12 -5.41
CA LEU A 509 -23.42 -9.18 -6.83
C LEU A 509 -22.17 -9.65 -7.57
N VAL A 510 -22.24 -10.86 -8.12
CA VAL A 510 -21.10 -11.55 -8.73
C VAL A 510 -21.40 -12.01 -10.15
N ARG A 511 -20.36 -12.13 -10.96
CA ARG A 511 -20.41 -12.71 -12.31
C ARG A 511 -19.23 -13.66 -12.49
N PHE A 512 -19.41 -14.68 -13.32
CA PHE A 512 -18.37 -15.67 -13.58
C PHE A 512 -17.98 -15.68 -15.07
N ASP A 513 -16.71 -15.96 -15.33
CA ASP A 513 -16.24 -16.35 -16.66
C ASP A 513 -16.37 -17.88 -16.78
N LEU A 514 -17.56 -18.33 -17.21
CA LEU A 514 -17.93 -19.75 -17.24
C LEU A 514 -17.30 -20.47 -18.44
N LYS A 515 -16.60 -21.57 -18.16
CA LYS A 515 -16.04 -22.49 -19.16
C LYS A 515 -16.63 -23.90 -19.04
N GLY A 516 -17.04 -24.29 -17.85
CA GLY A 516 -17.60 -25.60 -17.54
C GLY A 516 -18.44 -25.56 -16.26
N LYS A 517 -18.91 -26.73 -15.81
CA LYS A 517 -19.85 -26.85 -14.69
C LYS A 517 -19.36 -27.77 -13.56
N GLU A 518 -18.15 -28.29 -13.66
CA GLU A 518 -17.62 -29.23 -12.67
C GLU A 518 -16.90 -28.48 -11.53
N GLY A 519 -16.98 -29.01 -10.31
CA GLY A 519 -16.27 -28.48 -9.14
C GLY A 519 -16.86 -27.19 -8.54
N GLY A 520 -16.03 -26.45 -7.80
CA GLY A 520 -16.42 -25.20 -7.14
C GLY A 520 -16.25 -23.98 -8.04
N ALA A 521 -17.03 -22.92 -7.81
CA ALA A 521 -16.84 -21.62 -8.45
C ALA A 521 -16.16 -20.61 -7.54
N CYS A 522 -16.71 -20.39 -6.35
CA CYS A 522 -16.12 -19.52 -5.35
C CYS A 522 -16.50 -19.95 -3.94
N THR A 523 -15.73 -19.45 -2.97
CA THR A 523 -16.01 -19.48 -1.55
C THR A 523 -16.05 -18.05 -1.01
N PHE A 524 -16.76 -17.86 0.08
CA PHE A 524 -17.01 -16.53 0.63
C PHE A 524 -17.42 -16.61 2.09
N GLY A 525 -17.32 -15.49 2.81
CA GLY A 525 -17.75 -15.45 4.20
C GLY A 525 -17.42 -14.16 4.93
N VAL A 526 -17.61 -14.20 6.24
CA VAL A 526 -17.16 -13.18 7.19
C VAL A 526 -16.25 -13.86 8.20
N TYR A 527 -15.05 -13.33 8.40
CA TYR A 527 -14.06 -13.84 9.34
C TYR A 527 -13.90 -12.89 10.52
N ASP A 528 -13.85 -13.43 11.73
CA ASP A 528 -13.60 -12.73 12.97
C ASP A 528 -12.13 -12.92 13.38
N THR A 529 -11.37 -11.83 13.39
CA THR A 529 -9.94 -11.87 13.68
C THR A 529 -9.62 -11.99 15.15
N ASP A 530 -10.50 -11.52 16.03
CA ASP A 530 -10.31 -11.60 17.48
C ASP A 530 -10.54 -13.04 17.94
N MET A 531 -11.61 -13.66 17.44
CA MET A 531 -11.99 -15.04 17.76
C MET A 531 -11.28 -16.09 16.89
N LYS A 532 -10.61 -15.66 15.83
CA LYS A 532 -9.94 -16.50 14.81
C LYS A 532 -10.87 -17.54 14.18
N THR A 533 -12.13 -17.18 13.95
CA THR A 533 -13.17 -18.09 13.44
C THR A 533 -14.01 -17.44 12.34
N GLY A 534 -14.67 -18.25 11.51
CA GLY A 534 -15.64 -17.76 10.53
C GLY A 534 -16.98 -17.44 11.21
N ALA A 535 -17.43 -16.19 11.12
CA ALA A 535 -18.75 -15.77 11.58
C ALA A 535 -19.85 -16.28 10.64
N CYS A 536 -19.57 -16.33 9.32
CA CYS A 536 -20.32 -17.11 8.35
C CYS A 536 -19.40 -17.52 7.18
N ALA A 537 -19.75 -18.60 6.49
CA ALA A 537 -19.03 -19.05 5.31
C ALA A 537 -19.94 -19.84 4.37
N GLY A 538 -19.62 -19.83 3.09
CA GLY A 538 -20.31 -20.61 2.07
C GLY A 538 -19.44 -20.84 0.84
N ALA A 539 -19.97 -21.65 -0.07
CA ALA A 539 -19.38 -21.96 -1.35
C ALA A 539 -20.48 -22.04 -2.42
N LEU A 540 -20.15 -21.67 -3.65
CA LEU A 540 -21.00 -21.84 -4.83
C LEU A 540 -20.35 -22.88 -5.75
N ALA A 541 -21.10 -23.88 -6.20
CA ALA A 541 -20.63 -24.85 -7.19
C ALA A 541 -20.61 -24.23 -8.60
N ALA A 542 -19.73 -24.71 -9.49
CA ALA A 542 -19.68 -24.28 -10.88
C ALA A 542 -20.98 -24.61 -11.64
N ALA A 543 -21.69 -25.69 -11.26
CA ALA A 543 -22.99 -26.04 -11.81
C ALA A 543 -24.09 -25.02 -11.50
N ASP A 544 -23.97 -24.30 -10.38
CA ASP A 544 -24.95 -23.31 -9.92
C ASP A 544 -24.62 -21.89 -10.39
N ALA A 545 -23.42 -21.67 -10.92
CA ALA A 545 -22.98 -20.38 -11.43
C ALA A 545 -23.69 -20.05 -12.75
N LYS A 546 -24.46 -18.97 -12.76
CA LYS A 546 -25.23 -18.52 -13.94
C LYS A 546 -24.43 -17.57 -14.84
N PRO A 547 -24.72 -17.52 -16.15
CA PRO A 547 -24.23 -16.44 -17.01
C PRO A 547 -24.76 -15.08 -16.53
N GLY A 548 -23.91 -14.04 -16.57
CA GLY A 548 -24.27 -12.69 -16.15
C GLY A 548 -24.18 -12.44 -14.64
N TRP A 549 -24.63 -11.26 -14.22
CA TRP A 549 -24.61 -10.82 -12.83
C TRP A 549 -25.71 -11.51 -12.01
N GLN A 550 -25.33 -12.05 -10.86
CA GLN A 550 -26.24 -12.74 -9.94
C GLN A 550 -25.90 -12.43 -8.48
N LEU A 551 -26.93 -12.43 -7.63
CA LEU A 551 -26.74 -12.22 -6.20
C LEU A 551 -26.39 -13.55 -5.52
N VAL A 552 -25.28 -13.57 -4.77
CA VAL A 552 -24.85 -14.72 -3.96
C VAL A 552 -24.90 -14.35 -2.49
N LYS A 553 -25.65 -15.12 -1.70
CA LYS A 553 -25.80 -14.91 -0.25
C LYS A 553 -24.69 -15.64 0.50
N PHE A 554 -24.03 -14.95 1.43
CA PHE A 554 -22.95 -15.55 2.23
C PHE A 554 -23.49 -16.15 3.53
N GLY A 555 -24.46 -15.49 4.13
CA GLY A 555 -25.04 -15.88 5.41
C GLY A 555 -25.26 -14.67 6.31
N ARG A 556 -25.47 -14.93 7.59
CA ARG A 556 -25.67 -13.90 8.61
C ARG A 556 -24.49 -13.85 9.56
N PHE A 557 -24.13 -12.66 10.02
CA PHE A 557 -23.13 -12.47 11.07
C PHE A 557 -23.57 -11.37 12.03
N LYS A 558 -23.07 -11.43 13.26
CA LYS A 558 -23.27 -10.38 14.26
C LYS A 558 -22.10 -9.40 14.20
N ALA A 559 -22.38 -8.11 14.03
CA ALA A 559 -21.38 -7.06 13.87
C ALA A 559 -20.73 -6.70 15.22
N GLU A 560 -19.71 -7.46 15.61
CA GLU A 560 -18.98 -7.34 16.87
C GLU A 560 -17.49 -7.65 16.65
N GLY A 561 -16.60 -6.97 17.37
CA GLY A 561 -15.16 -7.21 17.24
C GLY A 561 -14.58 -6.85 15.86
N GLN A 562 -13.33 -7.25 15.61
CA GLN A 562 -12.63 -6.99 14.35
C GLN A 562 -12.96 -8.06 13.30
N GLN A 563 -13.90 -7.74 12.41
CA GLN A 563 -14.40 -8.65 11.38
C GLN A 563 -14.10 -8.16 9.97
N PHE A 564 -14.03 -9.08 9.00
CA PHE A 564 -13.97 -8.71 7.58
C PHE A 564 -14.72 -9.70 6.69
N ILE A 565 -15.32 -9.16 5.63
CA ILE A 565 -15.95 -9.91 4.53
C ILE A 565 -14.85 -10.36 3.57
N TRP A 566 -14.93 -11.58 3.05
CA TRP A 566 -13.99 -12.08 2.06
C TRP A 566 -14.68 -12.91 0.98
N LEU A 567 -14.10 -12.90 -0.23
CA LEU A 567 -14.42 -13.80 -1.32
C LEU A 567 -13.14 -14.36 -1.95
N ALA A 568 -13.22 -15.61 -2.39
CA ALA A 568 -12.14 -16.34 -3.05
C ALA A 568 -12.68 -17.22 -4.18
N PRO A 569 -12.02 -17.28 -5.35
CA PRO A 569 -12.29 -18.32 -6.34
C PRO A 569 -11.99 -19.72 -5.76
N ALA A 570 -12.51 -20.78 -6.39
CA ALA A 570 -12.36 -22.15 -5.90
C ALA A 570 -11.15 -22.90 -6.51
N GLN A 571 -10.14 -22.20 -7.01
CA GLN A 571 -8.99 -22.79 -7.72
C GLN A 571 -9.42 -23.75 -8.84
N ASN A 572 -10.35 -23.32 -9.70
CA ASN A 572 -11.00 -24.15 -10.71
C ASN A 572 -11.02 -23.44 -12.08
N ALA A 573 -9.85 -23.02 -12.56
CA ALA A 573 -9.71 -22.23 -13.78
C ALA A 573 -10.16 -22.91 -15.08
N GLU A 574 -10.25 -24.24 -15.06
CA GLU A 574 -10.76 -25.05 -16.16
C GLU A 574 -12.27 -24.85 -16.37
N ASN A 575 -13.03 -24.67 -15.29
CA ASN A 575 -14.48 -24.45 -15.34
C ASN A 575 -14.87 -22.99 -15.13
N ILE A 576 -14.10 -22.23 -14.35
CA ILE A 576 -14.36 -20.85 -13.94
C ILE A 576 -13.10 -20.03 -14.17
N GLY A 577 -12.99 -19.37 -15.32
CA GLY A 577 -11.80 -18.61 -15.69
C GLY A 577 -11.52 -17.42 -14.77
N ALA A 578 -12.58 -16.83 -14.20
CA ALA A 578 -12.52 -15.73 -13.25
C ALA A 578 -13.84 -15.56 -12.50
N VAL A 579 -13.75 -14.97 -11.31
CA VAL A 579 -14.88 -14.51 -10.49
C VAL A 579 -14.86 -13.00 -10.44
N TYR A 580 -15.97 -12.35 -10.74
CA TYR A 580 -16.14 -10.90 -10.71
C TYR A 580 -17.07 -10.52 -9.55
N VAL A 581 -16.74 -9.45 -8.83
CA VAL A 581 -17.55 -8.88 -7.74
C VAL A 581 -17.75 -7.40 -8.01
N ASP A 582 -19.00 -6.99 -8.19
CA ASP A 582 -19.33 -5.57 -8.31
C ASP A 582 -19.51 -4.95 -6.92
N ARG A 583 -20.48 -5.45 -6.15
CA ARG A 583 -20.80 -4.88 -4.83
C ARG A 583 -21.13 -5.95 -3.81
N VAL A 584 -20.94 -5.61 -2.54
CA VAL A 584 -21.39 -6.41 -1.39
C VAL A 584 -22.46 -5.64 -0.65
N PHE A 585 -23.49 -6.34 -0.19
CA PHE A 585 -24.61 -5.78 0.56
C PHE A 585 -24.60 -6.37 1.98
N LEU A 586 -24.78 -5.51 2.99
CA LEU A 586 -25.07 -5.90 4.36
C LEU A 586 -26.47 -5.44 4.72
N ARG A 587 -27.42 -6.36 4.77
CA ARG A 587 -28.81 -6.07 5.14
C ARG A 587 -29.04 -6.39 6.61
N ARG A 588 -29.41 -5.43 7.45
CA ARG A 588 -29.69 -5.74 8.87
C ARG A 588 -30.94 -6.60 8.94
N VAL A 589 -30.87 -7.61 9.79
CA VAL A 589 -32.00 -8.49 10.10
C VAL A 589 -32.53 -8.03 11.46
N GLU A 590 -33.84 -7.79 11.55
CA GLU A 590 -34.49 -7.63 12.85
C GLU A 590 -34.62 -9.03 13.47
N GLU A 591 -34.10 -9.19 14.69
CA GLU A 591 -34.21 -10.41 15.48
C GLU A 591 -35.52 -10.47 16.25
#